data_AF-A0A0F9L8R9-F1
#
_entry.id   AF-A0A0F9L8R9-F1
#
_cell.length_a   1.000
_cell.length_b   1.000
_cell.length_c   1.000
_cell.angle_alpha   90.00
_cell.angle_beta   90.00
_cell.angle_gamma   90.00
#
_symmetry.space_group_name_H-M   'P 1'
#
loop_
_entity.id
_entity.type
_entity.pdbx_description
1 polymer ?
#
loop_
_entity_poly.entity_id
_entity_poly.type
_entity_poly.pdbx_seq_one_letter_code
_entity_poly.pdbx_strand_id
1 'polypeptide(L)'
;MFTHISEKAKMFLVSFILLFSLTTAVTANEANSTTRQLLQIAEYVNVDYSSAVKDGLVISEAEYSEMLEFSALAVEKSHQLDGGE
;
A
#
# COMPACT_ATOMS: atom_id res chain seq x y z
N MET A 1 15.33 27.80 -9.15
CA MET A 1 15.40 26.52 -9.87
C MET A 1 14.27 25.65 -9.33
N PHE A 2 13.08 25.74 -9.93
CA PHE A 2 11.90 25.01 -9.46
C PHE A 2 11.92 23.61 -10.08
N THR A 3 11.94 22.59 -9.25
CA THR A 3 11.94 21.18 -9.62
C THR A 3 10.67 20.83 -10.38
N HIS A 4 10.83 20.35 -11.61
CA HIS A 4 9.74 19.84 -12.44
C HIS A 4 9.33 18.46 -11.92
N ILE A 5 8.50 18.44 -10.88
CA ILE A 5 7.93 17.21 -10.33
C ILE A 5 7.02 16.60 -11.41
N SER A 6 7.25 15.33 -11.77
CA SER A 6 6.46 14.63 -12.77
C SER A 6 5.00 14.51 -12.30
N GLU A 7 4.04 14.61 -13.21
CA GLU A 7 2.61 14.48 -12.91
C GLU A 7 2.30 13.17 -12.16
N LYS A 8 3.07 12.11 -12.47
CA LYS A 8 3.02 10.82 -11.80
C LYS A 8 3.47 10.89 -10.33
N ALA A 9 4.57 11.59 -10.05
CA ALA A 9 5.03 11.81 -8.68
C ALA A 9 4.03 12.64 -7.86
N LYS A 10 3.31 13.58 -8.49
CA LYS A 10 2.23 14.33 -7.83
C LYS A 10 1.04 13.43 -7.50
N MET A 11 0.63 12.54 -8.41
CA MET A 11 -0.45 11.59 -8.17
C MET A 11 -0.10 10.58 -7.07
N PHE A 12 1.13 10.08 -7.05
CA PHE A 12 1.63 9.19 -6.00
C PHE A 12 1.62 9.87 -4.62
N LEU A 13 2.07 11.13 -4.56
CA LEU A 13 2.10 11.93 -3.33
C LEU A 13 0.69 12.27 -2.83
N VAL A 14 -0.26 12.51 -3.73
CA VAL A 14 -1.68 12.71 -3.39
C VAL A 14 -2.32 11.41 -2.86
N SER A 15 -1.99 10.27 -3.46
CA SER A 15 -2.42 8.95 -2.96
C SER A 15 -1.88 8.67 -1.55
N PHE A 16 -0.60 8.99 -1.32
CA PHE A 16 0.06 8.86 -0.03
C PHE A 16 -0.58 9.75 1.07
N ILE A 17 -0.97 10.98 0.74
CA ILE A 17 -1.67 11.90 1.66
C ILE A 17 -3.10 11.42 1.96
N LEU A 18 -3.81 10.87 0.96
CA LEU A 18 -5.15 10.30 1.14
C LEU A 18 -5.15 9.07 2.04
N LEU A 19 -4.13 8.21 1.92
CA LEU A 19 -3.92 7.06 2.81
C LEU A 19 -3.68 7.49 4.27
N PHE A 20 -3.03 8.63 4.50
CA PHE A 20 -2.74 9.11 5.85
C PHE A 20 -3.89 9.89 6.53
N SER A 21 -4.88 10.37 5.76
CA SER A 21 -5.90 11.29 6.26
C SER A 21 -7.08 10.62 6.99
N LEU A 22 -7.10 9.29 7.14
CA LEU A 22 -8.23 8.55 7.74
C LEU A 22 -8.02 8.13 9.21
N THR A 23 -7.12 8.78 9.95
CA THR A 23 -6.97 8.51 11.39
C THR A 23 -7.94 9.36 12.23
N THR A 24 -9.25 9.10 12.11
CA THR A 24 -10.20 9.54 13.15
C THR A 24 -10.14 8.54 14.30
N ALA A 25 -9.70 9.01 15.46
CA ALA A 25 -9.54 8.21 16.68
C ALA A 25 -10.91 7.76 17.23
N VAL A 26 -11.42 6.66 16.70
CA VAL A 26 -12.43 5.82 17.35
C VAL A 26 -11.67 4.71 18.06
N THR A 27 -12.00 4.43 19.32
CA THR A 27 -11.46 3.29 20.07
C THR A 27 -11.83 2.00 19.35
N ALA A 28 -10.97 1.59 18.41
CA ALA A 28 -11.16 0.43 17.58
C ALA A 28 -10.61 -0.78 18.32
N ASN A 29 -11.43 -1.82 18.43
CA ASN A 29 -10.93 -3.16 18.74
C ASN A 29 -9.73 -3.48 17.83
N GLU A 30 -8.58 -3.88 18.39
CA GLU A 30 -7.33 -4.08 17.64
C GLU A 30 -7.49 -5.09 16.49
N ALA A 31 -8.28 -6.16 16.67
CA ALA A 31 -8.58 -7.07 15.56
C ALA A 31 -9.30 -6.39 14.38
N ASN A 32 -10.17 -5.41 14.66
CA ASN A 32 -10.84 -4.60 13.63
C ASN A 32 -9.91 -3.55 13.02
N SER A 33 -8.86 -3.10 13.71
CA SER A 33 -7.85 -2.18 13.15
C SER A 33 -6.93 -2.93 12.18
N THR A 34 -6.41 -4.08 12.58
CA THR A 34 -5.52 -4.94 11.75
C THR A 34 -6.23 -5.45 10.49
N THR A 35 -7.49 -5.89 10.61
CA THR A 35 -8.26 -6.35 9.43
C THR A 35 -8.42 -5.24 8.39
N ARG A 36 -8.68 -4.00 8.83
CA ARG A 36 -8.79 -2.85 7.92
C ARG A 36 -7.46 -2.48 7.27
N GLN A 37 -6.37 -2.52 8.03
CA GLN A 37 -5.03 -2.28 7.48
C GLN A 37 -4.66 -3.31 6.42
N LEU A 38 -4.94 -4.60 6.66
CA LEU A 38 -4.71 -5.67 5.69
C LEU A 38 -5.48 -5.43 4.38
N LEU A 39 -6.76 -5.07 4.48
CA LEU A 39 -7.58 -4.75 3.30
C LEU A 39 -7.01 -3.57 2.50
N GLN A 40 -6.57 -2.51 3.18
CA GLN A 40 -5.98 -1.33 2.52
C GLN A 40 -4.68 -1.68 1.78
N ILE A 41 -3.82 -2.51 2.37
CA ILE A 41 -2.59 -2.96 1.72
C ILE A 41 -2.92 -3.79 0.48
N ALA A 42 -3.87 -4.71 0.57
CA ALA A 42 -4.30 -5.54 -0.55
C ALA A 42 -4.89 -4.70 -1.70
N GLU A 43 -5.69 -3.70 -1.38
CA GLU A 43 -6.24 -2.75 -2.36
C GLU A 43 -5.13 -1.95 -3.04
N TYR A 44 -4.14 -1.46 -2.29
CA TYR A 44 -3.00 -0.73 -2.82
C TYR A 44 -2.20 -1.57 -3.83
N VAL A 45 -1.82 -2.79 -3.45
CA VAL A 45 -1.10 -3.71 -4.35
C VAL A 45 -1.94 -3.99 -5.60
N ASN A 46 -3.23 -4.27 -5.46
CA ASN A 46 -4.10 -4.55 -6.60
C ASN A 46 -4.19 -3.39 -7.61
N VAL A 47 -4.29 -2.15 -7.12
CA VAL A 47 -4.40 -0.96 -7.99
C VAL A 47 -3.07 -0.69 -8.72
N ASP A 48 -1.95 -0.79 -8.01
CA ASP A 48 -0.65 -0.34 -8.54
C ASP A 48 0.16 -1.45 -9.24
N TYR A 49 -0.17 -2.73 -9.04
CA TYR A 49 0.56 -3.86 -9.65
C TYR A 49 0.67 -3.76 -11.18
N SER A 50 -0.38 -3.27 -11.86
CA SER A 50 -0.38 -3.12 -13.32
C SER A 50 0.58 -2.06 -13.86
N SER A 51 1.04 -1.14 -13.01
CA SER A 51 2.09 -0.17 -13.34
C SER A 51 3.48 -0.81 -13.27
N ALA A 52 3.67 -1.78 -12.37
CA ALA A 52 4.91 -2.53 -12.20
C ALA A 52 5.04 -3.71 -13.17
N VAL A 53 3.93 -4.38 -13.50
CA VAL A 53 3.89 -5.60 -14.34
C VAL A 53 2.87 -5.45 -15.45
N LYS A 54 3.30 -5.74 -16.68
CA LYS A 54 2.44 -5.72 -17.86
C LYS A 54 2.71 -6.94 -18.74
N ASP A 55 1.64 -7.59 -19.21
CA ASP A 55 1.72 -8.81 -20.03
C ASP A 55 2.57 -9.93 -19.37
N GLY A 56 2.58 -9.96 -18.03
CA GLY A 56 3.36 -10.92 -17.24
C GLY A 56 4.85 -10.57 -17.08
N LEU A 57 5.30 -9.43 -17.62
CA LEU A 57 6.67 -8.95 -17.52
C LEU A 57 6.78 -7.79 -16.53
N VAL A 58 7.81 -7.80 -15.70
CA VAL A 58 8.16 -6.64 -14.86
C VAL A 58 8.65 -5.52 -15.78
N ILE A 59 7.91 -4.42 -15.81
CA ILE A 59 8.22 -3.24 -16.62
C ILE A 59 8.83 -2.11 -15.80
N SER A 60 8.76 -2.19 -14.47
CA SER A 60 9.41 -1.27 -13.52
C SER A 60 9.88 -2.05 -12.30
N GLU A 61 11.19 -2.30 -12.20
CA GLU A 61 11.79 -3.02 -11.07
C GLU A 61 11.60 -2.29 -9.73
N ALA A 62 11.65 -0.96 -9.74
CA ALA A 62 11.46 -0.17 -8.52
C ALA A 62 10.02 -0.30 -8.00
N GLU A 63 9.01 -0.11 -8.88
CA GLU A 63 7.61 -0.26 -8.48
C GLU A 63 7.30 -1.72 -8.09
N TYR A 64 7.89 -2.70 -8.78
CA TYR A 64 7.72 -4.11 -8.44
C TYR A 64 8.32 -4.45 -7.06
N SER A 65 9.48 -3.89 -6.73
CA SER A 65 10.08 -4.01 -5.39
C SER A 65 9.15 -3.46 -4.31
N GLU A 66 8.55 -2.29 -4.53
CA GLU A 66 7.55 -1.74 -3.60
C GLU A 66 6.34 -2.68 -3.45
N MET A 67 5.83 -3.26 -4.55
CA MET A 67 4.73 -4.23 -4.48
C MET A 67 5.08 -5.46 -3.63
N LEU A 68 6.33 -5.94 -3.69
CA LEU A 68 6.81 -7.04 -2.85
C LEU A 68 6.86 -6.65 -1.36
N GLU A 69 7.34 -5.45 -1.05
CA GLU A 69 7.40 -4.92 0.32
C GLU A 69 5.99 -4.81 0.94
N PHE A 70 5.03 -4.24 0.22
CA PHE A 70 3.65 -4.16 0.69
C PHE A 70 2.97 -5.53 0.77
N SER A 71 3.27 -6.44 -0.15
CA SER A 71 2.78 -7.83 -0.06
C SER A 71 3.31 -8.56 1.17
N ALA A 72 4.58 -8.35 1.53
CA ALA A 72 5.15 -8.89 2.77
C ALA A 72 4.47 -8.31 4.01
N LEU A 73 4.18 -7.00 4.02
CA LEU A 73 3.44 -6.37 5.11
C LEU A 73 2.02 -6.95 5.26
N ALA A 74 1.34 -7.26 4.14
CA ALA A 74 0.03 -7.92 4.19
C ALA A 74 0.11 -9.29 4.87
N VAL A 75 1.15 -10.07 4.56
CA VAL A 75 1.39 -11.37 5.23
C VAL A 75 1.60 -11.17 6.73
N GLU A 76 2.41 -10.20 7.14
CA GLU A 76 2.61 -9.88 8.57
C GLU A 76 1.29 -9.52 9.27
N LYS A 77 0.45 -8.68 8.65
CA LYS A 77 -0.87 -8.32 9.21
C LYS A 77 -1.81 -9.52 9.30
N SER A 78 -1.75 -10.46 8.35
CA SER A 78 -2.55 -11.68 8.43
C SER A 78 -2.15 -12.56 9.61
N HIS A 79 -0.85 -12.70 9.90
CA HIS A 79 -0.38 -13.45 11.06
C HIS A 79 -0.83 -12.82 12.40
N GLN A 80 -0.85 -11.49 12.46
CA GLN A 80 -1.37 -10.75 13.62
C GLN A 80 -2.87 -10.99 13.84
N LEU A 81 -3.65 -11.30 12.80
CA LEU A 81 -5.06 -11.67 12.92
C LEU A 81 -5.26 -13.10 13.43
N ASP A 82 -4.39 -14.03 13.01
CA ASP A 82 -4.44 -15.44 13.40
C ASP A 82 -3.94 -15.69 14.84
N GLY A 83 -3.41 -14.65 15.51
CA GLY A 83 -2.86 -14.74 16.87
C GLY A 83 -1.46 -15.33 16.96
N GLY A 84 -0.73 -15.37 15.83
CA GLY A 84 0.69 -15.73 15.81
C GLY A 84 1.55 -14.52 16.19
N GLU A 85 2.08 -14.51 17.41
CA GLU A 85 3.26 -13.73 17.80
C GLU A 85 4.55 -14.49 17.48
#